data_AF-A0A804RA24-F1
#
_entry.id   AF-A0A804RA24-F1
#
_cell.length_a   1.000
_cell.length_b   1.000
_cell.length_c   1.000
_cell.angle_alpha   90.00
_cell.angle_beta   90.00
_cell.angle_gamma   90.00
#
_symmetry.space_group_name_H-M   'P 1'
#
loop_
_entity.id
_entity.type
_entity.pdbx_description
1 polymer ?
#
loop_
_entity_poly.entity_id
_entity_poly.type
_entity_poly.pdbx_seq_one_letter_code
_entity_poly.pdbx_strand_id
1 'polypeptide(L)'
;MGNKGPVPTQESTNDDAEAPSSTSAASNTKSKTDVEREQLFEGSSDDDAAHTPRKRSTQEILTKYKFKGDAAAAAAHAKQKLMERQEKLARITEQSAELESEAENFAALAQQIRKNTETWWWKR
;
A
#
# COMPACT_ATOMS: atom_id res chain seq x y z
N MET A 1 8.95 19.25 33.52
CA MET A 1 8.13 20.31 32.89
C MET A 1 8.22 20.11 31.39
N GLY A 2 7.11 19.78 30.74
CA GLY A 2 7.06 19.43 29.32
C GLY A 2 5.68 18.88 29.01
N ASN A 3 4.85 19.75 28.45
CA ASN A 3 3.40 19.59 28.36
C ASN A 3 3.04 18.35 27.52
N LYS A 4 2.23 17.43 28.09
CA LYS A 4 1.46 16.49 27.28
C LYS A 4 0.37 17.31 26.59
N GLY A 5 0.63 17.75 25.37
CA GLY A 5 -0.35 18.44 24.54
C GLY A 5 -1.57 17.55 24.28
N PRO A 6 -2.77 18.14 24.16
CA PRO A 6 -4.02 17.41 24.01
C PRO A 6 -4.08 16.64 22.68
N VAL A 7 -4.67 15.45 22.76
CA VAL A 7 -4.96 14.54 21.64
C VAL A 7 -6.05 15.17 20.75
N PRO A 8 -5.80 15.38 19.44
CA PRO A 8 -6.87 15.73 18.51
C PRO A 8 -7.78 14.51 18.32
N THR A 9 -8.99 14.61 18.86
CA THR A 9 -10.08 13.68 18.53
C THR A 9 -10.69 14.16 17.22
N GLN A 10 -10.32 13.55 16.10
CA GLN A 10 -11.05 13.78 14.85
C GLN A 10 -12.24 12.83 14.82
N GLU A 11 -13.36 13.40 15.24
CA GLU A 11 -14.72 12.93 15.03
C GLU A 11 -15.08 13.03 13.54
N SER A 12 -14.60 12.10 12.71
CA SER A 12 -15.19 11.93 11.37
C SER A 12 -16.52 11.21 11.54
N THR A 13 -17.58 12.00 11.75
CA THR A 13 -18.96 11.61 11.54
C THR A 13 -19.08 11.20 10.06
N ASN A 14 -19.00 9.90 9.80
CA ASN A 14 -19.34 9.38 8.48
C ASN A 14 -20.87 9.42 8.39
N ASP A 15 -21.37 10.58 7.96
CA ASP A 15 -22.76 10.79 7.58
C ASP A 15 -23.13 9.78 6.48
N ASP A 16 -24.05 8.91 6.85
CA ASP A 16 -25.09 8.25 6.04
C ASP A 16 -24.96 8.35 4.51
N ALA A 17 -23.95 7.70 3.95
CA ALA A 17 -24.03 7.24 2.57
C ALA A 17 -24.64 5.84 2.59
N GLU A 18 -25.97 5.80 2.64
CA GLU A 18 -26.81 4.63 2.41
C GLU A 18 -26.42 3.98 1.08
N ALA A 19 -25.50 3.02 1.13
CA ALA A 19 -25.21 2.18 0.00
C ALA A 19 -26.46 1.33 -0.26
N PRO A 20 -26.98 1.27 -1.50
CA PRO A 20 -28.16 0.50 -1.80
C PRO A 20 -27.88 -0.97 -1.49
N SER A 21 -28.54 -1.49 -0.46
CA SER A 21 -28.65 -2.91 -0.15
C SER A 21 -29.43 -3.58 -1.29
N SER A 22 -28.75 -3.75 -2.42
CA SER A 22 -29.23 -4.56 -3.53
C SER A 22 -29.09 -5.99 -3.07
N THR A 23 -30.13 -6.48 -2.39
CA THR A 23 -30.36 -7.88 -2.08
C THR A 23 -30.66 -8.59 -3.39
N SER A 24 -29.65 -8.67 -4.26
CA SER A 24 -29.68 -9.54 -5.42
C SER A 24 -29.41 -10.93 -4.87
N ALA A 25 -30.48 -11.72 -4.78
CA ALA A 25 -30.44 -13.14 -4.49
C ALA A 25 -29.15 -13.73 -5.07
N ALA A 26 -28.25 -14.15 -4.18
CA ALA A 26 -26.91 -14.61 -4.53
C ALA A 26 -27.06 -15.84 -5.43
N SER A 27 -27.13 -15.61 -6.74
CA SER A 27 -26.92 -16.65 -7.72
C SER A 27 -25.50 -17.14 -7.46
N ASN A 28 -25.37 -18.44 -7.26
CA ASN A 28 -24.13 -19.16 -6.92
C ASN A 28 -23.05 -19.10 -8.03
N THR A 29 -23.09 -18.08 -8.88
CA THR A 29 -22.05 -17.70 -9.80
C THR A 29 -20.90 -17.12 -8.99
N LYS A 30 -19.95 -17.99 -8.63
CA LYS A 30 -18.62 -17.57 -8.17
C LYS A 30 -18.14 -16.44 -9.07
N SER A 31 -17.86 -15.30 -8.48
CA SER A 31 -17.29 -14.19 -9.24
C SER A 31 -15.92 -14.61 -9.75
N LYS A 32 -15.46 -14.06 -10.88
CA LYS A 32 -14.10 -14.30 -11.38
C LYS A 32 -13.05 -14.04 -10.30
N THR A 33 -13.30 -13.05 -9.44
CA THR A 33 -12.43 -12.73 -8.29
C THR A 33 -12.42 -13.80 -7.21
N ASP A 34 -13.53 -14.52 -6.99
CA ASP A 34 -13.53 -15.64 -6.03
C ASP A 34 -12.76 -16.83 -6.59
N VAL A 35 -12.86 -17.09 -7.90
CA VAL A 35 -12.07 -18.14 -8.56
C VAL A 35 -10.58 -17.81 -8.51
N GLU A 36 -10.19 -16.57 -8.79
CA GLU A 36 -8.80 -16.12 -8.66
C GLU A 36 -8.31 -16.23 -7.21
N ARG A 37 -9.15 -15.91 -6.21
CA ARG A 37 -8.82 -16.10 -4.79
C ARG A 37 -8.63 -17.57 -4.44
N GLU A 38 -9.53 -18.45 -4.88
CA GLU A 38 -9.41 -19.90 -4.69
C GLU A 38 -8.10 -20.44 -5.29
N GLN A 39 -7.72 -19.98 -6.49
CA GLN A 39 -6.46 -20.35 -7.15
C GLN A 39 -5.20 -19.90 -6.39
N LEU A 40 -5.25 -18.76 -5.68
CA LEU A 40 -4.13 -18.33 -4.84
C LEU A 40 -3.84 -19.32 -3.70
N PHE A 41 -4.83 -20.12 -3.30
CA PHE A 41 -4.71 -21.12 -2.24
C PHE A 41 -4.67 -22.58 -2.77
N GLU A 42 -4.85 -22.83 -4.06
CA GLU A 42 -4.93 -24.20 -4.62
C GLU A 42 -3.61 -25.01 -4.48
N GLY A 43 -2.48 -24.35 -4.20
CA GLY A 43 -1.20 -25.01 -3.86
C GLY A 43 -0.91 -25.08 -2.35
N SER A 44 -1.77 -24.49 -1.52
CA SER A 44 -1.72 -24.61 -0.08
C SER A 44 -2.46 -25.89 0.31
N SER A 45 -1.87 -27.06 0.03
CA SER A 45 -2.41 -28.32 0.52
C SER A 45 -2.69 -28.23 2.02
N ASP A 46 -3.84 -28.72 2.46
CA ASP A 46 -4.28 -28.79 3.88
C ASP A 46 -3.35 -29.62 4.79
N ASP A 47 -2.20 -30.07 4.28
CA ASP A 47 -1.16 -30.62 5.12
C ASP A 47 -0.78 -29.55 6.15
N ASP A 48 -0.96 -29.87 7.44
CA ASP A 48 -0.52 -29.02 8.57
C ASP A 48 0.95 -28.58 8.42
N ALA A 49 1.75 -29.39 7.71
CA ALA A 49 3.14 -29.08 7.35
C ALA A 49 3.29 -27.89 6.39
N ALA A 50 2.32 -27.64 5.50
CA ALA A 50 2.31 -26.48 4.59
C ALA A 50 1.85 -25.21 5.32
N HIS A 51 0.90 -25.32 6.25
CA HIS A 51 0.35 -24.17 6.99
C HIS A 51 1.23 -23.71 8.14
N THR A 52 1.99 -24.62 8.76
CA THR A 52 2.87 -24.26 9.88
C THR A 52 4.24 -23.80 9.36
N PRO A 53 4.67 -22.55 9.64
CA PRO A 53 5.98 -22.09 9.23
C PRO A 53 7.08 -23.00 9.80
N ARG A 54 7.99 -23.44 8.94
CA ARG A 54 9.17 -24.23 9.35
C ARG A 54 9.87 -23.54 10.51
N LYS A 55 9.98 -24.24 11.65
CA LYS A 55 10.76 -23.76 12.80
C LYS A 55 12.23 -23.76 12.39
N ARG A 56 12.79 -22.56 12.27
CA ARG A 56 14.21 -22.38 11.96
C ARG A 56 15.05 -22.68 13.18
N SER A 57 16.21 -23.30 12.98
CA SER A 57 17.16 -23.53 14.07
C SER A 57 17.86 -22.24 14.48
N THR A 58 18.37 -22.18 15.71
CA THR A 58 19.15 -21.03 16.19
C THR A 58 20.36 -20.79 15.29
N GLN A 59 21.05 -21.85 14.86
CA GLN A 59 22.18 -21.75 13.95
C GLN A 59 21.77 -21.17 12.59
N GLU A 60 20.63 -21.57 12.03
CA GLU A 60 20.09 -20.99 10.79
C GLU A 60 19.75 -19.50 10.96
N ILE A 61 19.23 -19.10 12.11
CA ILE A 61 18.93 -17.70 12.42
C ILE A 61 20.23 -16.90 12.53
N LEU A 62 21.23 -17.44 13.24
CA LEU A 62 22.52 -16.81 13.40
C LEU A 62 23.25 -16.71 12.06
N THR A 63 23.30 -17.74 11.23
CA THR A 63 23.97 -17.63 9.91
C THR A 63 23.31 -16.60 9.00
N LYS A 64 21.98 -16.44 9.09
CA LYS A 64 21.24 -15.47 8.26
C LYS A 64 21.34 -14.03 8.74
N TYR A 65 21.32 -13.79 10.05
CA TYR A 65 21.24 -12.43 10.62
C TYR A 65 22.42 -12.03 11.50
N LYS A 66 23.15 -12.98 12.09
CA LYS A 66 24.38 -12.65 12.82
C LYS A 66 25.47 -12.36 11.80
N PHE A 67 25.86 -11.11 11.75
CA PHE A 67 26.95 -10.64 10.91
C PHE A 67 28.28 -11.22 11.39
N LYS A 68 28.66 -12.41 10.89
CA LYS A 68 29.97 -13.12 11.02
C LYS A 68 30.78 -12.96 12.33
N GLY A 69 30.17 -12.56 13.44
CA GLY A 69 30.83 -12.21 14.69
C GLY A 69 31.45 -10.80 14.78
N ASP A 70 31.52 -10.02 13.69
CA ASP A 70 32.20 -8.71 13.70
C ASP A 70 31.20 -7.55 13.74
N ALA A 71 31.10 -6.93 14.92
CA ALA A 71 30.23 -5.78 15.16
C ALA A 71 30.58 -4.56 14.29
N ALA A 72 31.87 -4.36 13.96
CA ALA A 72 32.30 -3.23 13.16
C ALA A 72 31.84 -3.37 11.70
N ALA A 73 32.00 -4.56 11.14
CA ALA A 73 31.56 -4.84 9.79
C ALA A 73 30.01 -4.86 9.67
N ALA A 74 29.31 -5.28 10.73
CA ALA A 74 27.84 -5.14 10.82
C ALA A 74 27.40 -3.67 10.78
N ALA A 75 28.09 -2.80 11.54
CA ALA A 75 27.84 -1.37 11.56
C ALA A 75 28.16 -0.71 10.22
N ALA A 76 29.24 -1.12 9.55
CA ALA A 76 29.58 -0.64 8.20
C ALA A 76 28.50 -1.03 7.18
N HIS A 77 28.01 -2.27 7.22
CA HIS A 77 26.90 -2.73 6.39
C HIS A 77 25.61 -1.96 6.69
N ALA A 78 25.30 -1.72 7.97
CA ALA A 78 24.15 -0.92 8.37
C ALA A 78 24.25 0.52 7.84
N LYS A 79 25.43 1.14 7.95
CA LYS A 79 25.70 2.47 7.39
C LYS A 79 25.48 2.49 5.88
N GLN A 80 25.98 1.49 5.15
CA GLN A 80 25.76 1.36 3.71
C GLN A 80 24.26 1.29 3.37
N LYS A 81 23.49 0.49 4.11
CA LYS A 81 22.04 0.38 3.93
C LYS A 81 21.29 1.69 4.21
N LEU A 82 21.77 2.49 5.15
CA LEU A 82 21.22 3.81 5.41
C LEU A 82 21.48 4.78 4.25
N MET A 83 22.66 4.73 3.64
CA MET A 83 22.98 5.55 2.46
C MET A 83 22.12 5.16 1.25
N GLU A 84 22.01 3.86 0.94
CA GLU A 84 21.12 3.36 -0.12
C GLU A 84 19.65 3.80 0.09
N ARG A 85 19.19 3.77 1.34
CA ARG A 85 17.85 4.25 1.69
C ARG A 85 17.70 5.75 1.47
N GLN A 86 18.71 6.54 1.83
CA GLN A 86 18.70 7.98 1.65
C GLN A 86 18.64 8.36 0.16
N GLU A 87 19.43 7.69 -0.69
CA GLU A 87 19.37 7.84 -2.15
C GLU A 87 17.99 7.49 -2.70
N LYS A 88 17.39 6.39 -2.23
CA LYS A 88 16.02 6.01 -2.61
C LYS A 88 14.99 7.06 -2.21
N LEU A 89 15.11 7.64 -1.02
CA LEU A 89 14.21 8.70 -0.56
C LEU A 89 14.34 9.96 -1.42
N ALA A 90 15.57 10.38 -1.75
CA ALA A 90 15.82 11.51 -2.63
C ALA A 90 15.19 11.31 -4.02
N ARG A 91 15.32 10.11 -4.58
CA ARG A 91 14.67 9.76 -5.85
C ARG A 91 13.14 9.82 -5.75
N ILE A 92 12.56 9.27 -4.69
CA ILE A 92 11.11 9.33 -4.49
C ILE A 92 10.63 10.79 -4.36
N THR A 93 11.38 11.66 -3.68
CA THR A 93 11.01 13.07 -3.55
C THR A 93 11.02 13.80 -4.89
N GLU A 94 12.01 13.53 -5.75
CA GLU A 94 12.06 14.07 -7.12
C GLU A 94 10.87 13.59 -7.96
N GLN A 95 10.64 12.27 -7.98
CA GLN A 95 9.51 11.69 -8.71
C GLN A 95 8.15 12.17 -8.19
N SER A 96 8.02 12.45 -6.89
CA SER A 96 6.80 12.99 -6.32
C SER A 96 6.53 14.42 -6.80
N ALA A 97 7.58 15.25 -6.89
CA ALA A 97 7.45 16.60 -7.43
C ALA A 97 7.08 16.60 -8.93
N GLU A 98 7.66 15.68 -9.71
CA GLU A 98 7.28 15.47 -11.11
C GLU A 98 5.80 15.05 -11.23
N LEU A 99 5.38 14.03 -10.47
CA LEU A 99 3.99 13.55 -10.46
C LEU A 99 2.99 14.62 -10.01
N GLU A 100 3.35 15.46 -9.04
CA GLU A 100 2.51 16.60 -8.63
C GLU A 100 2.34 17.60 -9.79
N SER A 101 3.42 17.96 -10.48
CA SER A 101 3.34 18.86 -11.64
C SER A 101 2.52 18.28 -12.80
N GLU A 102 2.64 16.98 -13.06
CA GLU A 102 1.83 16.30 -14.07
C GLU A 102 0.36 16.23 -13.66
N ALA A 103 0.07 15.94 -12.39
CA ALA A 103 -1.29 15.90 -11.85
C ALA A 103 -1.98 17.27 -11.95
N GLU A 104 -1.26 18.36 -11.67
CA GLU A 104 -1.76 19.73 -11.88
C GLU A 104 -2.11 19.99 -13.35
N ASN A 105 -1.26 19.56 -14.29
CA ASN A 105 -1.52 19.68 -15.72
C ASN A 105 -2.77 18.89 -16.16
N PHE A 106 -2.93 17.65 -15.67
CA PHE A 106 -4.12 16.84 -15.95
C PHE A 106 -5.38 17.44 -15.33
N ALA A 107 -5.30 17.99 -14.11
CA ALA A 107 -6.42 18.66 -13.47
C ALA A 107 -6.87 19.89 -14.26
N ALA A 108 -5.92 20.69 -14.74
CA ALA A 108 -6.20 21.83 -15.61
C ALA A 108 -6.87 21.40 -16.92
N LEU A 109 -6.36 20.33 -17.56
CA LEU A 109 -6.95 19.75 -18.77
C LEU A 109 -8.38 19.24 -18.53
N ALA A 110 -8.61 18.51 -17.44
CA ALA A 110 -9.93 17.98 -17.09
C ALA A 110 -10.93 19.11 -16.82
N GLN A 111 -10.51 20.18 -16.15
CA GLN A 111 -11.34 21.37 -15.96
C GLN A 111 -11.67 22.06 -17.28
N GLN A 112 -10.74 22.10 -18.24
CA GLN A 112 -11.00 22.64 -19.57
C GLN A 112 -12.02 21.79 -20.35
N ILE A 113 -11.88 20.46 -20.32
CA ILE A 113 -12.85 19.54 -20.94
C ILE A 113 -14.22 19.75 -20.31
N ARG A 114 -14.31 19.86 -18.98
CA ARG A 114 -15.56 20.14 -18.27
C ARG A 114 -16.18 21.46 -18.73
N LYS A 115 -15.42 22.56 -18.77
CA LYS A 115 -15.95 23.87 -19.23
C LYS A 115 -16.44 23.83 -20.69
N ASN A 116 -15.73 23.13 -21.57
CA ASN A 116 -16.14 22.96 -22.97
C ASN A 116 -17.40 22.08 -23.09
N THR A 117 -17.44 20.97 -22.36
CA THR A 117 -18.58 20.03 -22.31
C THR A 117 -19.71 20.49 -21.38
N GLU A 118 -19.56 21.58 -20.67
CA GLU A 118 -20.66 22.23 -19.96
C GLU A 118 -21.30 23.30 -20.84
N THR A 119 -20.61 23.84 -21.84
CA THR A 119 -21.20 24.87 -22.71
C THR A 119 -21.89 24.32 -23.96
N TRP A 120 -21.44 23.17 -24.50
CA TRP A 120 -22.02 22.58 -25.72
C TRP A 120 -23.51 22.20 -25.60
N TRP A 121 -23.95 21.68 -24.45
CA TRP A 121 -25.33 21.20 -24.26
C TRP A 121 -26.32 22.36 -24.04
N TRP A 122 -25.88 23.48 -23.47
CA TRP A 122 -26.71 24.68 -23.32
C TRP A 122 -26.80 25.56 -24.58
N LYS A 123 -25.92 25.34 -25.57
CA LYS A 123 -25.83 26.14 -26.80
C LYS A 123 -26.69 25.61 -27.96
N ARG A 124 -27.46 24.54 -27.75
CA ARG A 124 -28.44 24.02 -28.72
C ARG A 124 -29.80 24.65 -28.48
#